data_AF-A0A1H0BBZ5-F1
#
_entry.id   AF-A0A1H0BBZ5-F1
#
_cell.length_a   1.000
_cell.length_b   1.000
_cell.length_c   1.000
_cell.angle_alpha   90.00
_cell.angle_beta   90.00
_cell.angle_gamma   90.00
#
_symmetry.space_group_name_H-M   'P 1'
#
loop_
_entity.id
_entity.type
_entity.pdbx_description
1 polymer ?
#
loop_
_entity_poly.entity_id
_entity_poly.type
_entity_poly.pdbx_seq_one_letter_code
_entity_poly.pdbx_strand_id
1 'polypeptide(L)'
;MSQPYDAVPPPAPDWVAQTPAWPAPPAHPAPVPVADPRRGTGSLVAAAAVGAAVLSVGVLVAALLSSLLLSSALTRAMEAQTEAVFGGGSSASGTVVEQGDPVEPGVLGDDPELDGYAADCFAGTLDACDQLFYESTPFSEYERYGSTCGGRVKPYTVAYCADLD
;
A
#
# COMPACT_ATOMS: atom_id res chain seq x y z
N MET A 1 28.74 56.39 1.33
CA MET A 1 28.05 56.19 2.61
C MET A 1 26.73 55.51 2.31
N SER A 2 26.72 54.18 2.27
CA SER A 2 25.52 53.39 2.00
C SER A 2 24.96 52.93 3.34
N GLN A 3 23.72 53.31 3.65
CA GLN A 3 23.05 52.86 4.87
C GLN A 3 22.52 51.43 4.70
N PRO A 4 22.63 50.57 5.72
CA PRO A 4 21.98 49.26 5.71
C PRO A 4 20.48 49.44 5.92
N TYR A 5 19.68 48.83 5.04
CA TYR A 5 18.25 48.70 5.26
C TYR A 5 18.03 47.57 6.27
N ASP A 6 17.72 47.94 7.52
CA ASP A 6 17.15 47.01 8.49
C ASP A 6 15.73 46.63 8.03
N ALA A 7 15.59 45.43 7.46
CA ALA A 7 14.30 44.90 7.04
C ALA A 7 13.49 44.49 8.29
N VAL A 8 12.46 45.27 8.60
CA VAL A 8 11.43 44.89 9.58
C VAL A 8 10.69 43.67 9.02
N PRO A 9 10.62 42.53 9.74
CA PRO A 9 9.89 41.37 9.27
C PRO A 9 8.39 41.69 9.16
N PRO A 10 7.71 41.18 8.11
CA PRO A 10 6.28 41.42 7.94
C PRO A 10 5.48 40.84 9.12
N PRO A 11 4.32 41.44 9.46
CA PRO A 11 3.46 40.90 10.51
C PRO A 11 3.00 39.49 10.14
N ALA A 12 3.05 38.57 11.10
CA ALA A 12 2.55 37.22 10.90
C ALA A 12 1.04 37.26 10.57
N PRO A 13 0.58 36.44 9.62
CA PRO A 13 -0.84 36.38 9.29
C PRO A 13 -1.66 35.78 10.45
N ASP A 14 -2.91 36.23 10.56
CA ASP A 14 -3.88 35.96 11.63
C ASP A 14 -4.25 34.48 11.81
N TRP A 15 -4.03 33.64 10.80
CA TRP A 15 -4.22 32.20 10.88
C TRP A 15 -3.16 31.49 11.75
N VAL A 16 -1.96 32.07 11.91
CA VAL A 16 -0.89 31.50 12.77
C VAL A 16 -1.27 31.59 14.26
N ALA A 17 -2.12 32.56 14.63
CA ALA A 17 -2.60 32.73 15.99
C ALA A 17 -3.69 31.72 16.40
N GLN A 18 -4.19 30.91 15.45
CA GLN A 18 -5.30 30.00 15.66
C GLN A 18 -4.85 28.55 15.58
N THR A 19 -3.99 28.11 16.51
CA THR A 19 -3.81 26.66 16.71
C THR A 19 -5.11 26.09 17.28
N PRO A 20 -5.82 25.19 16.57
CA PRO A 20 -6.98 24.52 17.14
C PRO A 20 -6.51 23.62 18.28
N ALA A 21 -7.05 23.82 19.48
CA ALA A 21 -6.79 22.93 20.60
C ALA A 21 -7.60 21.65 20.42
N TRP A 22 -7.03 20.68 19.70
CA TRP A 22 -7.62 19.36 19.56
C TRP A 22 -7.63 18.65 20.92
N PRO A 23 -8.75 18.02 21.32
CA PRO A 23 -8.78 17.21 22.53
C PRO A 23 -7.82 16.03 22.38
N ALA A 24 -7.07 15.72 23.43
CA ALA A 24 -6.19 14.57 23.45
C ALA A 24 -6.99 13.28 23.18
N PRO A 25 -6.49 12.36 22.34
CA PRO A 25 -7.14 11.08 22.13
C PRO A 25 -7.20 10.30 23.45
N PRO A 26 -8.27 9.49 23.67
CA PRO A 26 -8.38 8.67 24.87
C PRO A 26 -7.24 7.65 24.93
N ALA A 27 -6.68 7.43 26.12
CA ALA A 27 -5.61 6.47 26.34
C ALA A 27 -6.08 5.05 25.97
N HIS A 28 -5.31 4.36 25.12
CA HIS A 28 -5.56 2.96 24.80
C HIS A 28 -5.36 2.08 26.06
N PRO A 29 -6.25 1.12 26.33
CA PRO A 29 -6.06 0.18 27.43
C PRO A 29 -4.85 -0.72 27.15
N ALA A 30 -4.10 -1.04 28.21
CA ALA A 30 -2.94 -1.91 28.12
C ALA A 30 -3.33 -3.34 27.67
N PRO A 31 -2.50 -4.02 26.86
CA PRO A 31 -2.74 -5.41 26.47
C PRO A 31 -2.68 -6.33 27.70
N VAL A 32 -3.66 -7.23 27.80
CA VAL A 32 -3.70 -8.27 28.83
C VAL A 32 -2.71 -9.40 28.48
N PRO A 33 -1.93 -9.92 29.46
CA PRO A 33 -1.03 -11.04 29.21
C PRO A 33 -1.80 -12.34 29.01
N VAL A 34 -1.56 -13.02 27.87
CA VAL A 34 -2.07 -14.37 27.58
C VAL A 34 -1.10 -15.40 28.17
N ALA A 35 -1.62 -16.33 28.97
CA ALA A 35 -0.82 -17.42 29.56
C ALA A 35 -0.50 -18.49 28.50
N ASP A 36 0.78 -18.90 28.45
CA ASP A 36 1.31 -19.95 27.58
C ASP A 36 1.04 -21.35 28.18
N PRO A 37 0.29 -22.25 27.51
CA PRO A 37 0.06 -23.60 27.99
C PRO A 37 1.19 -24.52 27.51
N ARG A 38 2.35 -24.44 28.14
CA ARG A 38 3.37 -25.52 28.04
C ARG A 38 3.78 -26.01 29.42
N ARG A 39 3.05 -27.01 29.92
CA ARG A 39 3.48 -27.88 31.01
C ARG A 39 3.30 -29.33 30.62
N GLY A 40 4.43 -30.02 30.46
CA GLY A 40 4.51 -31.41 30.02
C GLY A 40 4.36 -32.43 31.15
N THR A 41 4.60 -33.68 30.77
CA THR A 41 4.91 -34.92 31.52
C THR A 41 4.46 -36.04 30.58
N GLY A 42 5.06 -37.20 30.44
CA GLY A 42 6.15 -37.91 31.10
C GLY A 42 6.23 -39.25 30.35
N SER A 43 7.41 -39.85 30.35
CA SER A 43 7.84 -40.93 29.46
C SER A 43 7.27 -42.34 29.77
N LEU A 44 7.37 -43.24 28.77
CA LEU A 44 7.37 -44.73 28.80
C LEU A 44 5.98 -45.42 28.96
N VAL A 45 5.60 -46.57 28.38
CA VAL A 45 6.30 -47.86 28.11
C VAL A 45 5.54 -48.66 27.01
N ALA A 46 6.31 -49.40 26.19
CA ALA A 46 6.04 -50.60 25.37
C ALA A 46 4.95 -51.61 25.87
N ALA A 47 4.37 -52.58 25.15
CA ALA A 47 4.43 -53.10 23.78
C ALA A 47 3.33 -54.19 23.56
N ALA A 48 3.18 -54.61 22.29
CA ALA A 48 2.69 -55.91 21.79
C ALA A 48 1.14 -56.12 21.75
N ALA A 49 0.52 -56.77 20.76
CA ALA A 49 1.03 -57.78 19.83
C ALA A 49 0.21 -57.83 18.51
N VAL A 50 0.94 -57.96 17.39
CA VAL A 50 0.68 -58.83 16.23
C VAL A 50 -0.78 -59.09 15.85
N GLY A 51 -1.32 -58.25 14.96
CA GLY A 51 -2.62 -58.44 14.28
C GLY A 51 -2.98 -57.33 13.28
N ALA A 52 -2.35 -56.15 13.38
CA ALA A 52 -2.81 -54.91 12.75
C ALA A 52 -1.99 -54.43 11.52
N ALA A 53 -1.18 -55.27 10.87
CA ALA A 53 -0.35 -54.80 9.75
C ALA A 53 -1.16 -54.54 8.46
N VAL A 54 -2.27 -55.26 8.24
CA VAL A 54 -3.15 -55.04 7.07
C VAL A 54 -4.15 -53.91 7.33
N LEU A 55 -4.61 -53.75 8.58
CA LEU A 55 -5.50 -52.65 8.97
C LEU A 55 -4.78 -51.31 9.06
N SER A 56 -3.50 -51.25 9.44
CA SER A 56 -2.77 -49.97 9.49
C SER A 56 -2.48 -49.42 8.10
N VAL A 57 -2.04 -50.24 7.15
CA VAL A 57 -1.85 -49.79 5.75
C VAL A 57 -3.19 -49.52 5.08
N GLY A 58 -4.20 -50.36 5.28
CA GLY A 58 -5.54 -50.13 4.74
C GLY A 58 -6.20 -48.87 5.30
N VAL A 59 -6.06 -48.60 6.60
CA VAL A 59 -6.57 -47.38 7.25
C VAL A 59 -5.75 -46.16 6.86
N LEU A 60 -4.43 -46.28 6.69
CA LEU A 60 -3.60 -45.18 6.17
C LEU A 60 -3.94 -44.87 4.71
N VAL A 61 -4.09 -45.88 3.86
CA VAL A 61 -4.47 -45.70 2.45
C VAL A 61 -5.90 -45.17 2.35
N ALA A 62 -6.84 -45.66 3.16
CA ALA A 62 -8.20 -45.14 3.21
C ALA A 62 -8.23 -43.70 3.73
N ALA A 63 -7.45 -43.35 4.77
CA ALA A 63 -7.34 -41.99 5.25
C ALA A 63 -6.70 -41.06 4.21
N LEU A 64 -5.63 -41.49 3.54
CA LEU A 64 -4.99 -40.72 2.46
C LEU A 64 -5.90 -40.56 1.26
N LEU A 65 -6.64 -41.60 0.85
CA LEU A 65 -7.61 -41.53 -0.25
C LEU A 65 -8.83 -40.68 0.15
N SER A 66 -9.34 -40.79 1.37
CA SER A 66 -10.41 -39.92 1.88
C SER A 66 -9.94 -38.47 1.96
N SER A 67 -8.72 -38.20 2.41
CA SER A 67 -8.11 -36.87 2.37
C SER A 67 -7.93 -36.36 0.95
N LEU A 68 -7.44 -37.18 0.00
CA LEU A 68 -7.33 -36.80 -1.42
C LEU A 68 -8.69 -36.54 -2.07
N LEU A 69 -9.71 -37.35 -1.76
CA LEU A 69 -11.07 -37.19 -2.26
C LEU A 69 -11.72 -35.92 -1.67
N LEU A 70 -11.52 -35.65 -0.37
CA LEU A 70 -11.98 -34.43 0.29
C LEU A 70 -11.25 -33.19 -0.23
N SER A 71 -9.94 -33.29 -0.50
CA SER A 71 -9.17 -32.27 -1.20
C SER A 71 -9.70 -32.04 -2.61
N SER A 72 -10.01 -33.09 -3.37
CA SER A 72 -10.52 -32.93 -4.76
C SER A 72 -11.92 -32.31 -4.83
N ALA A 73 -12.77 -32.55 -3.82
CA ALA A 73 -14.08 -31.91 -3.70
C ALA A 73 -13.99 -30.45 -3.24
N LEU A 74 -13.06 -30.14 -2.32
CA LEU A 74 -12.79 -28.78 -1.87
C LEU A 74 -12.11 -27.94 -2.97
N THR A 75 -11.23 -28.54 -3.77
CA THR A 75 -10.56 -27.86 -4.90
C THR A 75 -11.57 -27.49 -5.99
N ARG A 76 -12.50 -28.40 -6.35
CA ARG A 76 -13.55 -28.12 -7.34
C ARG A 76 -14.62 -27.13 -6.85
N ALA A 77 -14.87 -27.06 -5.54
CA ALA A 77 -15.76 -26.06 -4.95
C ALA A 77 -15.11 -24.67 -4.85
N MET A 78 -13.78 -24.60 -4.77
CA MET A 78 -13.03 -23.34 -4.81
C MET A 78 -12.82 -22.81 -6.24
N GLU A 79 -12.73 -23.67 -7.26
CA GLU A 79 -12.65 -23.24 -8.67
C GLU A 79 -13.94 -22.55 -9.15
N ALA A 80 -15.13 -23.02 -8.72
CA ALA A 80 -16.39 -22.40 -9.11
C ALA A 80 -16.64 -21.00 -8.50
N GLN A 81 -15.91 -20.61 -7.45
CA GLN A 81 -15.98 -19.28 -6.84
C GLN A 81 -14.76 -18.40 -7.16
N THR A 82 -13.65 -18.99 -7.60
CA THR A 82 -12.46 -18.23 -8.00
C THR A 82 -12.60 -17.68 -9.42
N GLU A 83 -13.40 -18.29 -10.30
CA GLU A 83 -13.73 -17.68 -11.60
C GLU A 83 -14.69 -16.47 -11.48
N ALA A 84 -15.43 -16.36 -10.38
CA ALA A 84 -16.31 -15.21 -10.13
C ALA A 84 -15.62 -14.05 -9.39
N VAL A 85 -14.46 -14.28 -8.77
CA VAL A 85 -13.77 -13.25 -7.97
C VAL A 85 -12.35 -12.96 -8.46
N PHE A 86 -11.66 -13.89 -9.14
CA PHE A 86 -10.28 -13.70 -9.61
C PHE A 86 -9.98 -14.29 -11.01
N GLY A 87 -11.01 -14.67 -11.76
CA GLY A 87 -10.90 -15.13 -13.14
C GLY A 87 -10.97 -13.98 -14.15
N GLY A 88 -9.83 -13.38 -14.47
CA GLY A 88 -9.66 -12.65 -15.72
C GLY A 88 -9.63 -11.13 -15.61
N GLY A 89 -8.58 -10.60 -14.98
CA GLY A 89 -8.23 -9.18 -15.09
C GLY A 89 -7.37 -8.64 -13.95
N SER A 90 -6.19 -9.22 -13.69
CA SER A 90 -5.09 -8.37 -13.21
C SER A 90 -4.63 -7.50 -14.38
N SER A 91 -5.39 -6.44 -14.62
CA SER A 91 -5.05 -5.26 -15.39
C SER A 91 -6.08 -4.23 -14.94
N ALA A 92 -5.61 -3.21 -14.27
CA ALA A 92 -6.37 -2.02 -13.94
C ALA A 92 -7.71 -2.24 -13.20
N SER A 93 -7.66 -2.25 -11.86
CA SER A 93 -8.52 -1.29 -11.14
C SER A 93 -7.94 0.12 -11.24
N GLY A 94 -7.38 0.47 -12.40
CA GLY A 94 -7.37 1.83 -12.84
C GLY A 94 -8.83 2.13 -13.09
N THR A 95 -9.43 2.95 -12.23
CA THR A 95 -10.45 3.87 -12.71
C THR A 95 -10.00 4.31 -14.10
N VAL A 96 -10.80 4.01 -15.14
CA VAL A 96 -10.49 4.47 -16.49
C VAL A 96 -10.57 5.98 -16.43
N VAL A 97 -9.43 6.59 -16.10
CA VAL A 97 -9.25 8.03 -16.02
C VAL A 97 -8.95 8.48 -17.42
N GLU A 98 -9.68 9.49 -17.87
CA GLU A 98 -9.40 10.09 -19.16
C GLU A 98 -8.04 10.79 -19.07
N GLN A 99 -7.06 10.25 -19.80
CA GLN A 99 -5.71 10.80 -19.90
C GLN A 99 -5.59 11.66 -21.15
N GLY A 100 -5.00 12.85 -20.98
CA GLY A 100 -4.60 13.72 -22.08
C GLY A 100 -3.12 13.57 -22.46
N ASP A 101 -2.72 14.35 -23.45
CA ASP A 101 -1.31 14.57 -23.75
C ASP A 101 -0.60 15.26 -22.58
N PRO A 102 0.70 15.00 -22.36
CA PRO A 102 1.46 15.68 -21.34
C PRO A 102 1.59 17.18 -21.68
N VAL A 103 1.59 18.01 -20.65
CA VAL A 103 1.72 19.46 -20.76
C VAL A 103 3.11 19.86 -20.31
N GLU A 104 3.83 20.64 -21.12
CA GLU A 104 5.18 21.09 -20.81
C GLU A 104 5.21 21.88 -19.48
N PRO A 105 6.17 21.61 -18.58
CA PRO A 105 6.27 22.32 -17.31
C PRO A 105 6.61 23.80 -17.58
N GLY A 106 5.81 24.71 -17.02
CA GLY A 106 6.10 26.13 -17.03
C GLY A 106 7.18 26.49 -16.00
N VAL A 107 7.19 27.75 -15.55
CA VAL A 107 7.99 28.14 -14.39
C VAL A 107 7.29 27.63 -13.13
N LEU A 108 7.79 26.56 -12.53
CA LEU A 108 7.23 25.92 -11.34
C LEU A 108 7.90 26.39 -10.03
N GLY A 109 9.15 26.84 -10.12
CA GLY A 109 9.93 27.36 -8.99
C GLY A 109 11.38 27.61 -9.38
N ASP A 110 12.27 27.62 -8.39
CA ASP A 110 13.70 27.90 -8.54
C ASP A 110 14.58 26.70 -8.10
N ASP A 111 13.99 25.50 -7.97
CA ASP A 111 14.70 24.31 -7.51
C ASP A 111 15.10 23.41 -8.70
N PRO A 112 16.41 23.32 -9.02
CA PRO A 112 16.87 22.58 -10.19
C PRO A 112 16.68 21.06 -10.07
N GLU A 113 16.56 20.51 -8.85
CA GLU A 113 16.29 19.09 -8.65
C GLU A 113 14.82 18.78 -8.97
N LEU A 114 13.90 19.61 -8.47
CA LEU A 114 12.47 19.48 -8.78
C LEU A 114 12.17 19.80 -10.26
N ASP A 115 12.91 20.73 -10.88
CA ASP A 115 12.85 20.96 -12.34
C ASP A 115 13.24 19.71 -13.13
N GLY A 116 14.23 18.95 -12.63
CA GLY A 116 14.65 17.67 -13.20
C GLY A 116 13.52 16.65 -13.19
N TYR A 117 12.88 16.45 -12.02
CA TYR A 117 11.73 15.55 -11.93
C TYR A 117 10.54 16.00 -12.79
N ALA A 118 10.30 17.32 -12.91
CA ALA A 118 9.25 17.85 -13.79
C ALA A 118 9.53 17.54 -15.27
N ALA A 119 10.78 17.65 -15.71
CA ALA A 119 11.18 17.29 -17.07
C ALA A 119 11.04 15.79 -17.34
N ASP A 120 11.46 14.94 -16.40
CA ASP A 120 11.33 13.48 -16.54
C ASP A 120 9.87 13.03 -16.51
N CYS A 121 9.05 13.66 -15.66
CA CYS A 121 7.60 13.47 -15.60
C CYS A 121 6.94 13.82 -16.94
N PHE A 122 7.29 14.98 -17.53
CA PHE A 122 6.82 15.38 -18.86
C PHE A 122 7.24 14.38 -19.95
N ALA A 123 8.47 13.88 -19.89
CA ALA A 123 9.01 12.89 -20.81
C ALA A 123 8.32 11.52 -20.72
N GLY A 124 7.49 11.29 -19.70
CA GLY A 124 6.69 10.09 -19.51
C GLY A 124 7.21 9.13 -18.44
N THR A 125 8.18 9.53 -17.62
CA THR A 125 8.59 8.75 -16.45
C THR A 125 7.60 9.02 -15.32
N LEU A 126 6.54 8.23 -15.21
CA LEU A 126 5.42 8.55 -14.30
C LEU A 126 5.80 8.48 -12.82
N ASP A 127 6.75 7.62 -12.44
CA ASP A 127 7.36 7.63 -11.11
C ASP A 127 8.00 8.99 -10.76
N ALA A 128 8.55 9.71 -11.74
CA ALA A 128 9.12 11.03 -11.51
C ALA A 128 8.04 12.08 -11.18
N CYS A 129 6.82 11.92 -11.69
CA CYS A 129 5.69 12.76 -11.29
C CYS A 129 5.32 12.55 -9.81
N ASP A 130 5.34 11.28 -9.36
CA ASP A 130 5.08 10.92 -7.96
C ASP A 130 6.17 11.44 -7.02
N GLN A 131 7.44 11.33 -7.42
CA GLN A 131 8.56 11.91 -6.68
C GLN A 131 8.47 13.43 -6.61
N LEU A 132 8.16 14.09 -7.73
CA LEU A 132 7.96 15.54 -7.76
C LEU A 132 6.87 15.97 -6.78
N PHE A 133 5.73 15.26 -6.77
CA PHE A 133 4.65 15.52 -5.83
C PHE A 133 5.10 15.36 -4.38
N TYR A 134 5.80 14.27 -4.06
CA TYR A 134 6.22 13.96 -2.70
C TYR A 134 7.30 14.91 -2.14
N GLU A 135 8.27 15.29 -2.96
CA GLU A 135 9.40 16.12 -2.55
C GLU A 135 9.10 17.63 -2.57
N SER A 136 8.06 18.02 -3.32
CA SER A 136 7.65 19.40 -3.41
C SER A 136 7.15 19.98 -2.09
N THR A 137 7.35 21.29 -1.92
CA THR A 137 6.74 22.01 -0.80
C THR A 137 5.21 22.00 -0.95
N PRO A 138 4.43 21.76 0.12
CA PRO A 138 2.98 21.82 0.06
C PRO A 138 2.46 23.14 -0.53
N PHE A 139 1.47 23.03 -1.39
CA PHE A 139 0.82 24.06 -2.20
C PHE A 139 1.71 24.76 -3.23
N SER A 140 2.89 24.23 -3.54
CA SER A 140 3.76 24.74 -4.60
C SER A 140 3.24 24.39 -6.01
N GLU A 141 3.76 25.08 -7.03
CA GLU A 141 3.44 24.73 -8.43
C GLU A 141 4.06 23.38 -8.83
N TYR A 142 5.19 22.98 -8.24
CA TYR A 142 5.75 21.64 -8.39
C TYR A 142 4.77 20.57 -7.90
N GLU A 143 4.21 20.72 -6.70
CA GLU A 143 3.21 19.78 -6.16
C GLU A 143 2.00 19.71 -7.10
N ARG A 144 1.50 20.87 -7.53
CA ARG A 144 0.34 20.93 -8.42
C ARG A 144 0.62 20.24 -9.75
N TYR A 145 1.79 20.46 -10.35
CA TYR A 145 2.17 19.80 -11.58
C TYR A 145 2.31 18.27 -11.40
N GLY A 146 3.01 17.81 -10.36
CA GLY A 146 3.12 16.40 -10.02
C GLY A 146 1.77 15.71 -9.80
N SER A 147 0.83 16.37 -9.11
CA SER A 147 -0.52 15.84 -8.84
C SER A 147 -1.39 15.62 -10.09
N THR A 148 -0.97 16.18 -11.23
CA THR A 148 -1.63 16.03 -12.55
C THR A 148 -0.98 15.00 -13.45
N CYS A 149 0.06 14.30 -12.96
CA CYS A 149 0.87 13.37 -13.74
C CYS A 149 1.42 14.02 -15.02
N GLY A 150 2.02 15.20 -14.88
CA GLY A 150 2.55 15.97 -16.01
C GLY A 150 1.48 16.58 -16.91
N GLY A 151 0.31 16.90 -16.35
CA GLY A 151 -0.84 17.46 -17.07
C GLY A 151 -1.76 16.44 -17.75
N ARG A 152 -1.48 15.13 -17.61
CA ARG A 152 -2.26 14.06 -18.22
C ARG A 152 -3.65 13.90 -17.59
N VAL A 153 -3.77 14.16 -16.29
CA VAL A 153 -5.02 14.00 -15.54
C VAL A 153 -5.32 15.22 -14.67
N LYS A 154 -6.55 15.33 -14.18
CA LYS A 154 -6.87 16.36 -13.17
C LYS A 154 -6.12 16.07 -11.86
N PRO A 155 -5.77 17.11 -11.08
CA PRO A 155 -5.11 16.95 -9.79
C PRO A 155 -5.83 15.93 -8.91
N TYR A 156 -5.09 14.99 -8.31
CA TYR A 156 -5.60 14.02 -7.33
C TYR A 156 -6.68 13.07 -7.87
N THR A 157 -6.77 12.90 -9.20
CA THR A 157 -7.71 11.92 -9.79
C THR A 157 -7.21 10.48 -9.58
N VAL A 158 -5.90 10.31 -9.49
CA VAL A 158 -5.23 9.05 -9.18
C VAL A 158 -4.42 9.17 -7.90
N ALA A 159 -4.19 8.03 -7.23
CA ALA A 159 -3.37 7.97 -6.04
C ALA A 159 -1.88 8.04 -6.37
N TYR A 160 -1.47 7.37 -7.46
CA TYR A 160 -0.11 7.35 -7.97
C TYR A 160 -0.14 7.49 -9.50
N CYS A 161 0.76 8.30 -10.04
CA CYS A 161 0.93 8.46 -11.47
C CYS A 161 1.50 7.21 -12.12
N ALA A 162 2.36 6.46 -11.43
CA ALA A 162 2.90 5.19 -11.90
C ALA A 162 1.84 4.11 -12.16
N ASP A 163 0.62 4.25 -11.63
CA ASP A 163 -0.49 3.32 -11.91
C ASP A 163 -1.18 3.57 -13.28
N LEU A 164 -0.75 4.60 -14.03
CA LEU A 164 -1.29 4.97 -15.35
C LEU A 164 -0.61 4.26 -16.53
N ASP A 165 0.51 3.57 -16.30
CA ASP A 165 1.33 2.84 -17.30
C ASP A 165 0.78 1.45 -17.67
#